data_AF-Q67JY9-F1
#
_entry.id   AF-Q67JY9-F1
#
_cell.length_a   1.000
_cell.length_b   1.000
_cell.length_c   1.000
_cell.angle_alpha   90.00
_cell.angle_beta   90.00
_cell.angle_gamma   90.00
#
_symmetry.space_group_name_H-M   'P 1'
#
loop_
_entity.id
_entity.type
_entity.pdbx_description
1 polymer ?
#
loop_
_entity_poly.entity_id
_entity_poly.type
_entity_poly.pdbx_seq_one_letter_code
_entity_poly.pdbx_strand_id
1 'polypeptide(L)'
;MLTSPADFARYFESVRGRTLAFIQAIPEDRMDFAPQPGKFTFGDLIRHIAATERMFVEGAIEGRWAYPGHGRELGSTKDEALGYLMGAHEEAMARLRAADPGVLQEKRTTPLGATVSAWRLLMMMTEHEIHHRSQIGQYLVALGLEPPQLFGLKLEDFLGR
;
A
#
# COMPACT_ATOMS: atom_id res chain seq x y z
N MET A 1 -11.60 3.30 17.69
CA MET A 1 -12.19 4.13 16.63
C MET A 1 -11.07 4.97 16.03
N LEU A 2 -10.99 5.13 14.71
CA LEU A 2 -9.96 5.97 14.07
C LEU A 2 -10.42 7.42 14.14
N THR A 3 -9.98 8.15 15.17
CA THR A 3 -10.50 9.48 15.51
C THR A 3 -9.55 10.62 15.16
N SER A 4 -8.32 10.30 14.77
CA SER A 4 -7.32 11.28 14.32
C SER A 4 -6.42 10.72 13.21
N PRO A 5 -5.75 11.58 12.43
CA PRO A 5 -4.72 11.18 11.47
C PRO A 5 -3.61 10.32 12.11
N ALA A 6 -3.21 10.62 13.35
CA ALA A 6 -2.23 9.83 14.09
C ALA A 6 -2.73 8.42 14.44
N ASP A 7 -4.03 8.26 14.78
CA ASP A 7 -4.63 6.94 14.98
C ASP A 7 -4.68 6.14 13.68
N PHE A 8 -5.03 6.81 12.58
CA PHE A 8 -4.99 6.21 11.25
C PHE A 8 -3.58 5.74 10.89
N ALA A 9 -2.55 6.56 11.11
CA ALA A 9 -1.17 6.19 10.85
C ALA A 9 -0.78 4.91 11.62
N ARG A 10 -1.08 4.82 12.93
CA ARG A 10 -0.81 3.60 13.72
C ARG A 10 -1.55 2.36 13.20
N TYR A 11 -2.80 2.53 12.75
CA TYR A 11 -3.54 1.45 12.12
C TYR A 11 -2.89 1.02 10.80
N PHE A 12 -2.48 1.99 9.98
CA PHE A 12 -1.92 1.75 8.67
C PHE A 12 -0.54 1.07 8.72
N GLU A 13 0.28 1.35 9.73
CA GLU A 13 1.51 0.59 10.04
C GLU A 13 1.25 -0.92 10.14
N SER A 14 0.12 -1.31 10.75
CA SER A 14 -0.28 -2.72 10.84
C SER A 14 -0.68 -3.29 9.47
N VAL A 15 -1.30 -2.48 8.61
CA VAL A 15 -1.63 -2.85 7.21
C VAL A 15 -0.34 -3.05 6.41
N ARG A 16 0.60 -2.10 6.50
CA ARG A 16 1.89 -2.14 5.83
C ARG A 16 2.72 -3.33 6.27
N GLY A 17 2.78 -3.65 7.57
CA GLY A 17 3.49 -4.84 8.07
C GLY A 17 3.02 -6.14 7.41
N ARG A 18 1.71 -6.30 7.18
CA ARG A 18 1.15 -7.45 6.44
C ARG A 18 1.53 -7.43 4.96
N THR A 19 1.56 -6.26 4.33
CA THR A 19 2.02 -6.12 2.95
C THR A 19 3.50 -6.44 2.80
N LEU A 20 4.34 -6.01 3.75
CA LEU A 20 5.77 -6.32 3.77
C LEU A 20 6.04 -7.82 3.87
N ALA A 21 5.26 -8.57 4.65
CA ALA A 21 5.39 -10.03 4.71
C ALA A 21 5.20 -10.68 3.32
N PHE A 22 4.23 -10.21 2.53
CA PHE A 22 4.00 -10.68 1.16
C PHE A 22 5.15 -10.28 0.23
N ILE A 23 5.65 -9.05 0.34
CA ILE A 23 6.79 -8.59 -0.46
C ILE A 23 8.06 -9.39 -0.14
N GLN A 24 8.29 -9.71 1.12
CA GLN A 24 9.42 -10.53 1.55
C GLN A 24 9.41 -11.92 0.92
N ALA A 25 8.22 -12.51 0.72
CA ALA A 25 8.06 -13.83 0.10
C ALA A 25 8.36 -13.85 -1.42
N ILE A 26 8.53 -12.69 -2.08
CA ILE A 26 8.87 -12.61 -3.51
C ILE A 26 10.33 -13.02 -3.72
N PRO A 27 10.65 -14.02 -4.57
CA PRO A 27 12.02 -14.33 -4.93
C PRO A 27 12.70 -13.15 -5.63
N GLU A 28 13.95 -12.85 -5.29
CA GLU A 28 14.70 -11.72 -5.88
C GLU A 28 14.80 -11.82 -7.40
N ASP A 29 14.98 -13.03 -7.93
CA ASP A 29 15.06 -13.35 -9.35
C ASP A 29 13.69 -13.39 -10.07
N ARG A 30 12.62 -12.95 -9.38
CA ARG A 30 11.25 -12.89 -9.92
C ARG A 30 10.63 -11.50 -9.87
N MET A 31 11.38 -10.45 -9.52
CA MET A 31 10.86 -9.08 -9.48
C MET A 31 10.17 -8.62 -10.79
N ASP A 32 10.64 -9.13 -11.93
CA ASP A 32 10.10 -8.81 -13.26
C ASP A 32 8.99 -9.76 -13.73
N PHE A 33 8.55 -10.70 -12.88
CA PHE A 33 7.43 -11.58 -13.20
C PHE A 33 6.11 -10.80 -13.24
N ALA A 34 5.35 -11.02 -14.32
CA ALA A 34 3.94 -10.66 -14.45
C ALA A 34 3.17 -11.87 -14.99
N PRO A 35 1.89 -12.08 -14.60
CA PRO A 35 1.12 -13.25 -15.00
C PRO A 35 0.76 -13.25 -16.49
N GLN A 36 0.71 -12.07 -17.11
CA GLN A 36 0.39 -11.88 -18.53
C GLN A 36 1.07 -10.61 -19.04
N PRO A 37 1.36 -10.51 -20.36
CA PRO A 37 1.86 -9.28 -20.97
C PRO A 37 0.96 -8.07 -20.66
N GLY A 38 1.58 -6.94 -20.35
CA GLY A 38 0.87 -5.68 -20.03
C GLY A 38 0.26 -5.63 -18.62
N LYS A 39 0.45 -6.65 -17.78
CA LYS A 39 0.15 -6.58 -16.34
C LYS A 39 1.37 -6.08 -15.58
N PHE A 40 1.12 -5.46 -14.43
CA PHE A 40 2.18 -5.03 -13.52
C PHE A 40 3.03 -6.23 -13.10
N THR A 41 4.34 -6.02 -13.05
CA THR A 41 5.28 -6.96 -12.41
C THR A 41 5.19 -6.87 -10.89
N PHE A 42 5.86 -7.77 -10.16
CA PHE A 42 6.04 -7.60 -8.71
C PHE A 42 6.71 -6.26 -8.37
N GLY A 43 7.76 -5.89 -9.10
CA GLY A 43 8.42 -4.60 -8.90
C GLY A 43 7.48 -3.43 -9.14
N ASP A 44 6.66 -3.50 -10.19
CA ASP A 44 5.68 -2.45 -10.49
C ASP A 44 4.66 -2.30 -9.36
N LEU A 45 4.17 -3.42 -8.81
CA LEU A 45 3.23 -3.40 -7.69
C LEU A 45 3.82 -2.74 -6.44
N ILE A 46 5.07 -3.04 -6.10
CA ILE A 46 5.74 -2.45 -4.92
C ILE A 46 5.88 -0.93 -5.10
N ARG A 47 6.41 -0.50 -6.26
CA ARG A 47 6.60 0.93 -6.56
C ARG A 47 5.26 1.66 -6.69
N HIS A 48 4.24 1.01 -7.23
CA HIS A 48 2.89 1.55 -7.34
C HIS A 48 2.25 1.78 -5.98
N ILE A 49 2.37 0.82 -5.06
CA ILE A 49 1.88 0.98 -3.67
C ILE A 49 2.58 2.18 -3.01
N ALA A 50 3.90 2.30 -3.16
CA ALA A 50 4.68 3.42 -2.61
C ALA A 50 4.23 4.78 -3.16
N ALA A 51 4.16 4.91 -4.49
CA ALA A 51 3.79 6.15 -5.16
C ALA A 51 2.35 6.58 -4.84
N THR A 52 1.42 5.61 -4.75
CA THR A 52 0.02 5.90 -4.44
C THR A 52 -0.21 6.22 -2.96
N GLU A 53 0.51 5.62 -2.02
CA GLU A 53 0.46 6.01 -0.60
C GLU A 53 0.75 7.51 -0.42
N ARG A 54 1.86 7.98 -1.02
CA ARG A 54 2.20 9.41 -1.01
C ARG A 54 1.08 10.25 -1.63
N MET A 55 0.59 9.86 -2.80
CA MET A 55 -0.48 10.57 -3.50
C MET A 55 -1.76 10.68 -2.64
N PHE A 56 -2.17 9.60 -1.98
CA PHE A 56 -3.38 9.59 -1.14
C PHE A 56 -3.20 10.45 0.12
N VAL A 57 -2.04 10.39 0.77
CA VAL A 57 -1.78 11.21 1.96
C VAL A 57 -1.70 12.70 1.61
N GLU A 58 -1.04 13.06 0.51
CA GLU A 58 -1.04 14.43 -0.02
C GLU A 58 -2.45 14.90 -0.39
N GLY A 59 -3.23 14.06 -1.06
CA GLY A 59 -4.61 14.35 -1.41
C GLY A 59 -5.50 14.54 -0.19
N ALA A 60 -5.30 13.74 0.86
CA ALA A 60 -6.05 13.84 2.10
C ALA A 60 -5.70 15.10 2.89
N ILE A 61 -4.40 15.33 3.13
CA ILE A 61 -3.95 16.45 3.98
C ILE A 61 -4.11 17.78 3.24
N GLU A 62 -3.72 17.84 1.96
CA GLU A 62 -3.48 19.11 1.26
C GLU A 62 -4.39 19.29 0.02
N GLY A 63 -5.13 18.26 -0.39
CA GLY A 63 -5.91 18.30 -1.63
C GLY A 63 -5.07 18.36 -2.90
N ARG A 64 -3.80 17.97 -2.82
CA ARG A 64 -2.88 17.92 -3.96
C ARG A 64 -2.70 16.49 -4.43
N TRP A 65 -2.67 16.31 -5.74
CA TRP A 65 -2.59 15.00 -6.37
C TRP A 65 -1.40 14.95 -7.31
N ALA A 66 -0.43 14.10 -7.00
CA ALA A 66 0.72 13.84 -7.85
C ALA A 66 1.00 12.33 -7.85
N TYR A 67 1.11 11.76 -9.05
CA TYR A 67 1.50 10.37 -9.23
C TYR A 67 2.74 10.33 -10.12
N PRO A 68 3.93 10.07 -9.55
CA PRO A 68 5.18 10.06 -10.32
C PRO A 68 5.31 8.84 -11.25
N GLY A 69 4.38 7.89 -11.17
CA GLY A 69 4.49 6.60 -11.86
C GLY A 69 5.01 5.51 -10.92
N HIS A 70 5.40 4.39 -11.53
CA HIS A 70 5.93 3.20 -10.85
C HIS A 70 7.03 2.52 -11.68
N GLY A 71 7.70 3.31 -12.52
CA GLY A 71 8.74 2.79 -13.41
C GLY A 71 9.99 2.35 -12.64
N ARG A 72 10.86 1.61 -13.33
CA ARG A 72 12.06 1.00 -12.74
C ARG A 72 13.03 2.02 -12.14
N GLU A 73 12.97 3.27 -12.58
CA GLU A 73 13.75 4.39 -12.06
C GLU A 73 13.48 4.70 -10.58
N LEU A 74 12.35 4.27 -10.04
CA LEU A 74 12.01 4.39 -8.61
C LEU A 74 12.53 3.22 -7.75
N GLY A 75 13.24 2.27 -8.37
CA GLY A 75 13.87 1.15 -7.69
C GLY A 75 13.81 -0.11 -8.55
N SER A 76 14.94 -0.52 -9.08
CA SER A 76 15.04 -1.56 -10.10
C SER A 76 15.15 -2.96 -9.50
N THR A 77 15.72 -3.07 -8.30
CA THR A 77 15.85 -4.31 -7.52
C THR A 77 14.78 -4.40 -6.43
N LYS A 78 14.67 -5.57 -5.80
CA LYS A 78 13.77 -5.77 -4.64
C LYS A 78 14.11 -4.80 -3.51
N ASP A 79 15.38 -4.68 -3.17
CA ASP A 79 15.86 -3.82 -2.09
C ASP A 79 15.63 -2.35 -2.39
N GLU A 80 15.89 -1.90 -3.62
CA GLU A 80 15.64 -0.51 -4.01
C GLU A 80 14.14 -0.18 -3.99
N ALA A 81 13.29 -1.07 -4.51
CA ALA A 81 11.84 -0.88 -4.49
C ALA A 81 11.28 -0.90 -3.07
N LEU A 82 11.82 -1.75 -2.18
CA LEU A 82 11.50 -1.74 -0.75
C LEU A 82 11.97 -0.46 -0.06
N GLY A 83 13.17 0.02 -0.40
CA GLY A 83 13.70 1.30 0.09
C GLY A 83 12.79 2.46 -0.30
N TYR A 84 12.34 2.50 -1.55
CA TYR A 84 11.37 3.50 -2.01
C TYR A 84 10.03 3.40 -1.26
N LEU A 85 9.50 2.18 -1.10
CA LEU A 85 8.28 1.93 -0.34
C LEU A 85 8.38 2.40 1.11
N MET A 86 9.49 2.11 1.78
CA MET A 86 9.67 2.47 3.19
C MET A 86 9.96 3.96 3.38
N GLY A 87 10.69 4.59 2.47
CA GLY A 87 10.88 6.05 2.48
C GLY A 87 9.56 6.80 2.28
N ALA A 88 8.76 6.38 1.30
CA ALA A 88 7.42 6.94 1.07
C ALA A 88 6.51 6.76 2.30
N HIS A 89 6.56 5.59 2.92
CA HIS A 89 5.79 5.27 4.12
C HIS A 89 6.18 6.15 5.31
N GLU A 90 7.47 6.27 5.60
CA GLU A 90 7.97 7.08 6.71
C GLU A 90 7.55 8.55 6.55
N GLU A 91 7.73 9.11 5.35
CA GLU A 91 7.31 10.49 5.05
C GLU A 91 5.79 10.65 5.22
N ALA A 92 5.00 9.76 4.63
CA ALA A 92 3.55 9.82 4.66
C ALA A 92 2.98 9.69 6.09
N MET A 93 3.50 8.73 6.87
CA MET A 93 3.07 8.53 8.25
C MET A 93 3.51 9.69 9.16
N ALA A 94 4.70 10.27 8.95
CA ALA A 94 5.13 11.46 9.68
C ALA A 94 4.19 12.64 9.42
N ARG A 95 3.80 12.87 8.17
CA ARG A 95 2.85 13.93 7.79
C ARG A 95 1.47 13.71 8.41
N LEU A 96 0.96 12.49 8.40
CA LEU A 96 -0.30 12.16 9.08
C LEU A 96 -0.23 12.40 10.59
N ARG A 97 0.86 12.00 11.25
CA ARG A 97 1.05 12.21 12.70
C ARG A 97 1.08 13.69 13.08
N ALA A 98 1.58 14.55 12.18
CA ALA A 98 1.65 16.00 12.39
C ALA A 98 0.39 16.77 11.98
N ALA A 99 -0.56 16.14 11.29
CA ALA A 99 -1.75 16.80 10.76
C ALA A 99 -2.81 17.09 11.85
N ASP A 100 -3.54 18.19 11.67
CA ASP A 100 -4.66 18.54 12.55
C ASP A 100 -5.79 17.51 12.45
N PRO A 101 -6.41 17.07 13.56
CA PRO A 101 -7.50 16.10 13.52
C PRO A 101 -8.72 16.53 12.68
N GLY A 102 -8.99 17.83 12.58
CA GLY A 102 -10.07 18.41 11.79
C GLY A 102 -9.93 18.14 10.29
N VAL A 103 -8.70 17.92 9.80
CA VAL A 103 -8.42 17.65 8.38
C VAL A 103 -9.24 16.47 7.85
N LEU A 104 -9.52 15.48 8.70
CA LEU A 104 -10.27 14.28 8.34
C LEU A 104 -11.68 14.59 7.82
N GLN A 105 -12.31 15.66 8.33
CA GLN A 105 -13.67 16.04 7.94
C GLN A 105 -13.71 16.95 6.73
N GLU A 106 -12.60 17.61 6.40
CA GLU A 106 -12.49 18.51 5.26
C GLU A 106 -12.82 17.79 3.94
N LYS A 107 -13.36 18.57 2.99
CA LYS A 107 -13.70 18.06 1.66
C LYS A 107 -12.50 18.18 0.72
N ARG A 108 -12.32 17.16 -0.11
CA ARG A 108 -11.28 17.03 -1.13
C ARG A 108 -11.93 16.60 -2.44
N THR A 109 -11.53 17.23 -3.54
CA THR A 109 -11.93 16.80 -4.88
C THR A 109 -10.89 15.82 -5.40
N THR A 110 -11.33 14.62 -5.78
CA THR A 110 -10.47 13.57 -6.34
C THR A 110 -10.05 13.92 -7.77
N PRO A 111 -9.02 13.27 -8.33
CA PRO A 111 -8.66 13.43 -9.74
C PRO A 111 -9.79 13.09 -10.72
N LEU A 112 -10.77 12.29 -10.28
CA LEU A 112 -11.98 11.92 -11.04
C LEU A 112 -13.14 12.92 -10.86
N GLY A 113 -12.92 14.04 -10.16
CA GLY A 113 -13.90 15.10 -9.97
C GLY A 113 -14.90 14.89 -8.83
N ALA A 114 -14.84 13.77 -8.11
CA ALA A 114 -15.74 13.51 -6.98
C ALA A 114 -15.26 14.27 -5.73
N THR A 115 -16.19 14.86 -4.97
CA THR A 115 -15.87 15.52 -3.70
C THR A 115 -16.20 14.61 -2.52
N VAL A 116 -15.18 14.24 -1.74
CA VAL A 116 -15.29 13.35 -0.57
C VAL A 116 -14.59 13.93 0.65
N SER A 117 -14.88 13.42 1.85
CA SER A 117 -14.12 13.81 3.04
C SER A 117 -12.72 13.18 3.03
N ALA A 118 -11.70 13.87 3.57
CA ALA A 118 -10.33 13.38 3.58
C ALA A 118 -10.17 12.00 4.26
N TRP A 119 -10.94 11.71 5.32
CA TRP A 119 -10.93 10.38 5.94
C TRP A 119 -11.29 9.26 4.96
N ARG A 120 -12.19 9.53 3.99
CA ARG A 120 -12.57 8.54 2.97
C ARG A 120 -11.40 8.23 2.06
N LEU A 121 -10.56 9.21 1.75
CA LEU A 121 -9.36 9.01 0.93
C LEU A 121 -8.35 8.10 1.64
N LEU A 122 -8.17 8.25 2.95
CA LEU A 122 -7.30 7.37 3.74
C LEU A 122 -7.85 5.93 3.82
N MET A 123 -9.17 5.76 3.89
CA MET A 123 -9.79 4.44 3.80
C MET A 123 -9.62 3.83 2.39
N MET A 124 -9.81 4.63 1.33
CA MET A 124 -9.54 4.19 -0.04
C MET A 124 -8.08 3.77 -0.25
N MET A 125 -7.12 4.50 0.34
CA MET A 125 -5.71 4.12 0.35
C MET A 125 -5.49 2.74 0.99
N THR A 126 -6.19 2.46 2.09
CA THR A 126 -6.15 1.15 2.76
C THR A 126 -6.71 0.04 1.88
N GLU A 127 -7.86 0.25 1.27
CA GLU A 127 -8.47 -0.70 0.34
C GLU A 127 -7.55 -0.96 -0.87
N HIS A 128 -6.92 0.08 -1.39
CA HIS A 128 -5.99 0.03 -2.51
C HIS A 128 -4.74 -0.80 -2.20
N GLU A 129 -4.10 -0.59 -1.05
CA GLU A 129 -2.96 -1.41 -0.65
C GLU A 129 -3.37 -2.87 -0.42
N ILE A 130 -4.51 -3.13 0.21
CA ILE A 130 -5.03 -4.49 0.41
C ILE A 130 -5.32 -5.19 -0.92
N HIS A 131 -5.87 -4.47 -1.89
CA HIS A 131 -6.11 -4.95 -3.25
C HIS A 131 -4.80 -5.40 -3.91
N HIS A 132 -3.77 -4.56 -3.92
CA HIS A 132 -2.49 -4.89 -4.54
C HIS A 132 -1.67 -5.92 -3.74
N ARG A 133 -1.77 -5.96 -2.41
CA ARG A 133 -1.21 -7.07 -1.62
C ARG A 133 -1.81 -8.41 -2.02
N SER A 134 -3.13 -8.44 -2.23
CA SER A 134 -3.82 -9.66 -2.68
C SER A 134 -3.36 -10.06 -4.08
N GLN A 135 -3.09 -9.09 -4.96
CA GLN A 135 -2.50 -9.33 -6.27
C GLN A 135 -1.08 -9.93 -6.18
N ILE A 136 -0.22 -9.41 -5.28
CA ILE A 136 1.09 -10.02 -4.96
C ILE A 136 0.91 -11.47 -4.50
N GLY A 137 -0.04 -11.73 -3.59
CA GLY A 137 -0.37 -13.08 -3.14
C GLY A 137 -0.74 -14.03 -4.27
N GLN A 138 -1.58 -13.59 -5.20
CA GLN A 138 -1.96 -14.38 -6.37
C GLN A 138 -0.78 -14.67 -7.32
N TYR A 139 0.19 -13.75 -7.40
CA TYR A 139 1.37 -13.97 -8.24
C TYR A 139 2.31 -14.99 -7.59
N LEU A 140 2.43 -15.00 -6.26
CA LEU A 140 3.15 -16.04 -5.52
C LEU A 140 2.51 -17.41 -5.80
N VAL A 141 1.18 -17.52 -5.71
CA VAL A 141 0.44 -18.75 -6.04
C VAL A 141 0.68 -19.19 -7.49
N ALA A 142 0.68 -18.24 -8.44
CA ALA A 142 0.95 -18.54 -9.85
C ALA A 142 2.38 -19.09 -10.09
N LEU A 143 3.33 -18.78 -9.20
CA LEU A 143 4.68 -19.34 -9.20
C LEU A 143 4.80 -20.64 -8.40
N GLY A 144 3.68 -21.18 -7.88
CA GLY A 144 3.68 -22.36 -7.02
C GLY A 144 4.22 -22.09 -5.61
N LEU A 145 4.28 -20.83 -5.18
CA LEU A 145 4.73 -20.42 -3.86
C LEU A 145 3.52 -20.22 -2.94
N GLU A 146 3.69 -20.57 -1.66
CA GLU A 146 2.68 -20.35 -0.63
C GLU A 146 2.73 -18.89 -0.16
N PRO A 147 1.66 -18.09 -0.34
CA PRO A 147 1.62 -16.73 0.18
C PRO A 147 1.50 -16.71 1.71
N PRO A 148 2.05 -15.68 2.39
CA PRO A 148 1.90 -15.53 3.83
C PRO A 148 0.44 -15.43 4.27
N GLN A 149 0.15 -15.87 5.50
CA GLN A 149 -1.17 -15.73 6.11
C GLN A 149 -1.35 -14.34 6.73
N LEU A 150 -2.53 -13.73 6.57
CA LEU A 150 -2.78 -12.35 6.99
C LEU A 150 -2.68 -12.12 8.51
N PHE A 151 -2.97 -13.14 9.31
CA PHE A 151 -2.98 -13.09 10.77
C PHE A 151 -2.18 -14.24 11.40
N GLY A 152 -1.26 -14.85 10.63
CA GLY A 152 -0.43 -15.96 11.12
C GLY A 152 -1.20 -17.26 11.42
N LEU A 153 -2.45 -17.38 10.96
CA LEU A 153 -3.30 -18.55 11.15
C LEU A 153 -3.95 -18.91 9.81
N LYS A 154 -4.00 -20.21 9.52
CA LYS A 154 -4.85 -20.78 8.47
C LYS A 154 -6.23 -21.12 9.04
N LEU A 155 -7.23 -21.28 8.17
CA LEU A 155 -8.57 -21.72 8.60
C LEU A 155 -8.50 -23.10 9.25
N GLU A 156 -7.64 -23.97 8.73
CA GLU A 156 -7.39 -25.31 9.25
C GLU A 156 -6.84 -25.27 10.69
N ASP A 157 -6.02 -24.27 11.03
CA ASP A 157 -5.51 -24.06 12.39
C ASP A 157 -6.62 -23.64 13.38
N PHE A 158 -7.70 -23.05 12.86
CA PHE A 158 -8.87 -22.66 13.65
C PHE A 158 -9.85 -23.82 13.81
N LEU A 159 -10.04 -24.64 12.79
CA LEU A 159 -10.96 -25.78 12.80
C LEU A 159 -10.40 -27.02 13.54
N GLY A 160 -9.09 -27.11 13.72
CA GLY A 160 -8.42 -28.19 14.46
C GLY A 160 -8.30 -27.96 15.97
N ARG A 161 -8.97 -26.93 16.52
CA ARG A 161 -9.00 -26.59 17.96
C ARG A 161 -10.32 -26.96 18.61
#